data_AF-A0A7R9JLW6-F1
#
_entry.id   AF-A0A7R9JLW6-F1
#
_cell.length_a   1.000
_cell.length_b   1.000
_cell.length_c   1.000
_cell.angle_alpha   90.00
_cell.angle_beta   90.00
_cell.angle_gamma   90.00
#
_symmetry.space_group_name_H-M   'P 1'
#
loop_
_entity.id
_entity.type
_entity.pdbx_description
1 polymer ?
#
loop_
_entity_poly.entity_id
_entity_poly.type
_entity_poly.pdbx_seq_one_letter_code
_entity_poly.pdbx_strand_id
1 'polypeptide(L)'
;DNGFTWADIKVNHPLDYETIKEYNLTIRVENNGAQQLASEATVFIMLEDVNDEIPLFTEREQETVLEGEPIGTKVTQVNAIDKDGTFPNNQVTN
;
A
#
# COMPACT_ATOMS: atom_id res chain seq x y z
N ASP A 1 38.64 -16.19 -5.26
CA ASP A 1 37.69 -16.00 -4.16
C ASP A 1 38.29 -14.96 -3.23
N ASN A 2 37.67 -13.79 -3.13
CA ASN A 2 38.31 -12.58 -2.60
C ASN A 2 38.09 -12.42 -1.09
N GLY A 3 37.53 -13.44 -0.42
CA GLY A 3 37.32 -13.47 1.03
C GLY A 3 36.17 -12.58 1.53
N PHE A 4 35.40 -11.95 0.64
CA PHE A 4 34.21 -11.17 1.00
C PHE A 4 32.95 -12.02 0.87
N THR A 5 32.18 -12.11 1.95
CA THR A 5 30.80 -12.65 1.94
C THR A 5 29.82 -11.49 1.91
N TRP A 6 28.88 -11.50 0.97
CA TRP A 6 27.82 -10.50 0.87
C TRP A 6 26.52 -11.04 1.50
N ALA A 7 25.62 -10.11 1.85
CA ALA A 7 24.28 -10.41 2.30
C ALA A 7 23.27 -9.62 1.45
N ASP A 8 22.18 -10.26 1.07
CA ASP A 8 21.08 -9.63 0.34
C ASP A 8 19.89 -9.37 1.27
N ILE A 9 19.20 -8.25 1.05
CA ILE A 9 17.86 -8.01 1.60
C ILE A 9 16.85 -8.47 0.53
N LYS A 10 15.91 -9.34 0.93
CA LYS A 10 14.88 -9.89 0.04
C LYS A 10 13.52 -9.84 0.72
N VAL A 11 12.48 -9.70 -0.10
CA VAL A 11 11.09 -9.82 0.36
C VAL A 11 10.84 -11.27 0.79
N ASN A 12 10.36 -11.45 2.02
CA ASN A 12 10.07 -12.78 2.60
C ASN A 12 8.57 -13.12 2.58
N HIS A 13 7.71 -12.10 2.54
CA HIS A 13 6.25 -12.23 2.47
C HIS A 13 5.68 -11.11 1.59
N PRO A 14 4.46 -11.25 1.06
CA PRO A 14 3.79 -10.17 0.34
C PRO A 14 3.83 -8.86 1.13
N LEU A 15 4.11 -7.78 0.41
CA LEU A 15 4.09 -6.42 0.93
C LEU A 15 2.71 -5.84 0.67
N ASP A 16 2.19 -5.09 1.64
CA ASP A 16 0.85 -4.51 1.61
C ASP A 16 0.96 -3.09 2.18
N TYR A 17 0.76 -2.09 1.32
CA TYR A 17 0.93 -0.67 1.64
C TYR A 17 -0.14 -0.21 2.65
N GLU A 18 -1.36 -0.70 2.51
CA GLU A 18 -2.53 -0.39 3.32
C GLU A 18 -2.33 -0.87 4.76
N THR A 19 -1.56 -1.94 4.96
CA THR A 19 -1.23 -2.48 6.29
C THR A 19 0.06 -1.89 6.89
N ILE A 20 1.19 -1.90 6.17
CA ILE A 20 2.49 -1.38 6.66
C ILE A 20 3.22 -0.63 5.54
N LYS A 21 3.45 0.67 5.75
CA LYS A 21 4.04 1.57 4.74
C LYS A 21 5.57 1.65 4.76
N GLU A 22 6.18 1.29 5.88
CA GLU A 22 7.62 1.42 6.06
C GLU A 22 8.22 0.34 6.97
N TYR A 23 9.48 -0.01 6.69
CA TYR A 23 10.28 -0.92 7.51
C TYR A 23 11.64 -0.28 7.84
N ASN A 24 12.02 -0.35 9.11
CA ASN A 24 13.32 0.10 9.60
C ASN A 24 14.15 -1.12 10.02
N LEU A 25 15.07 -1.53 9.15
CA LEU A 25 15.92 -2.70 9.36
C LEU A 25 17.27 -2.28 9.94
N THR A 26 17.60 -2.76 11.14
CA THR A 26 18.96 -2.63 11.69
C THR A 26 19.78 -3.85 11.33
N ILE A 27 20.81 -3.64 10.51
CA ILE A 27 21.77 -4.65 10.11
C ILE A 27 22.98 -4.55 11.03
N ARG A 28 23.36 -5.67 11.64
CA ARG A 28 24.51 -5.76 12.52
C ARG A 28 25.52 -6.76 11.95
N VAL A 29 26.77 -6.33 11.86
CA VAL A 29 27.90 -7.18 11.48
C VAL A 29 28.82 -7.34 12.69
N GLU A 30 29.18 -8.58 13.00
CA GLU A 30 30.04 -8.92 14.13
C GLU A 30 31.27 -9.71 13.64
N ASN A 31 32.40 -9.57 14.34
CA ASN A 31 33.56 -10.42 14.09
C ASN A 31 33.47 -11.74 14.91
N ASN A 32 34.01 -12.83 14.35
CA ASN A 32 34.11 -14.12 15.05
C ASN A 32 35.38 -14.24 15.91
N GLY A 33 35.92 -13.12 16.39
CA GLY A 33 37.19 -13.05 17.11
C GLY A 33 37.05 -13.13 18.64
N ALA A 34 38.18 -13.21 19.36
CA ALA A 34 38.20 -13.22 20.83
C ALA A 34 37.71 -11.89 21.45
N GLN A 35 37.88 -10.78 20.74
CA GLN A 35 37.28 -9.50 21.08
C GLN A 35 36.06 -9.28 20.19
N GLN A 36 34.87 -9.19 20.80
CA GLN A 36 33.62 -8.96 20.09
C GLN A 36 33.54 -7.48 19.66
N LEU A 37 33.63 -7.25 18.36
CA LEU A 37 33.41 -5.96 17.72
C LEU A 37 32.17 -6.09 16.84
N ALA A 38 31.28 -5.11 16.95
CA ALA A 38 30.07 -5.01 16.15
C ALA A 38 29.96 -3.64 15.49
N SER A 39 29.37 -3.60 14.30
CA SER A 39 28.97 -2.38 13.61
C SER A 39 27.52 -2.53 13.15
N GLU A 40 26.76 -1.44 13.24
CA GLU A 40 25.35 -1.42 12.89
C GLU A 40 25.09 -0.37 11.82
N ALA A 41 24.16 -0.66 10.91
CA ALA A 41 23.62 0.25 9.92
C ALA A 41 22.10 0.09 9.86
N THR A 42 21.38 1.19 9.63
CA THR A 42 19.92 1.15 9.48
C THR A 42 19.54 1.37 8.02
N VAL A 43 18.67 0.52 7.51
CA VAL A 43 18.05 0.62 6.18
C VAL A 43 16.60 1.01 6.36
N PHE A 44 16.22 2.14 5.79
CA PHE A 44 14.85 2.62 5.71
C PHE A 44 14.23 2.15 4.39
N ILE A 45 13.15 1.38 4.48
CA ILE A 45 12.41 0.88 3.31
C ILE A 45 11.04 1.54 3.35
N MET A 46 10.68 2.24 2.27
CA MET A 46 9.36 2.83 2.06
C MET A 46 8.66 2.06 0.97
N LEU A 47 7.42 1.66 1.20
CA LEU A 47 6.61 0.97 0.20
C LEU A 47 6.02 2.00 -0.77
N GLU A 48 5.93 1.60 -2.03
CA GLU A 48 5.16 2.34 -3.03
C GLU A 48 3.74 1.78 -3.04
N ASP A 49 2.77 2.68 -2.99
CA ASP A 49 1.35 2.37 -3.11
C ASP A 49 1.02 1.95 -4.54
N VAL A 50 0.17 0.93 -4.69
CA VAL A 50 -0.30 0.40 -5.97
C VAL A 50 -1.82 0.36 -5.96
N ASN A 51 -2.46 0.40 -7.13
CA ASN A 51 -3.92 0.27 -7.20
C ASN A 51 -4.31 -1.21 -7.14
N ASP A 52 -4.59 -1.71 -5.94
CA ASP A 52 -5.02 -3.10 -5.72
C ASP A 52 -6.23 -3.25 -4.79
N GLU A 53 -6.73 -2.17 -4.21
CA GLU A 53 -8.07 -2.13 -3.60
C GLU A 53 -9.15 -1.81 -4.66
N ILE A 54 -10.31 -2.44 -4.52
CA ILE A 54 -11.44 -2.23 -5.45
C ILE A 54 -12.42 -1.24 -4.79
N PRO A 55 -12.84 -0.16 -5.48
CA PRO A 55 -13.84 0.76 -4.96
C PRO A 55 -15.12 0.07 -4.49
N LEU A 56 -15.54 0.37 -3.27
CA LEU A 56 -16.77 -0.15 -2.67
C LEU A 56 -17.84 0.94 -2.63
N PHE A 57 -18.97 0.71 -3.32
CA PHE A 57 -20.13 1.58 -3.23
C PHE A 57 -20.66 1.64 -1.79
N THR A 58 -20.90 2.85 -1.29
CA THR A 58 -21.39 3.07 0.08
C THR A 58 -22.87 2.76 0.22
N GLU A 59 -23.62 2.78 -0.89
CA GLU A 59 -25.07 2.57 -0.93
C GLU A 59 -25.43 1.59 -2.05
N ARG A 60 -26.40 0.69 -1.78
CA ARG A 60 -27.07 -0.13 -2.80
C ARG A 60 -28.55 0.27 -2.81
N GLU A 61 -28.86 1.40 -3.40
CA GLU A 61 -30.25 1.84 -3.49
C GLU A 61 -30.89 1.34 -4.79
N GLN A 62 -32.14 0.91 -4.68
CA GLN A 62 -32.98 0.56 -5.81
C GLN A 62 -33.81 1.80 -6.13
N GLU A 63 -33.42 2.51 -7.17
CA GLU A 63 -33.92 3.86 -7.46
C GLU A 63 -35.17 3.80 -8.35
N THR A 64 -36.14 4.64 -8.05
CA THR A 64 -37.39 4.75 -8.83
C THR A 64 -37.64 6.17 -9.27
N VAL A 65 -38.02 6.34 -10.54
CA VAL A 65 -38.42 7.62 -11.11
C VAL A 65 -39.86 7.50 -11.64
N LEU A 66 -40.65 8.56 -11.45
CA LEU A 66 -42.03 8.59 -11.93
C LEU A 66 -42.08 8.85 -13.44
N GLU A 67 -43.13 8.35 -14.08
CA GLU A 67 -43.42 8.70 -15.47
C GLU A 67 -43.82 10.18 -15.57
N GLY A 68 -43.24 10.90 -16.53
CA GLY A 68 -43.53 12.33 -16.77
C GLY A 68 -42.54 13.32 -16.15
N GLU A 69 -41.49 12.84 -15.49
CA GLU A 69 -40.41 13.71 -14.99
C GLU A 69 -39.69 14.47 -16.13
N PRO A 70 -39.34 15.75 -15.93
CA PRO A 70 -38.70 16.56 -16.95
C PRO A 70 -37.27 16.09 -17.30
N ILE A 71 -36.81 16.50 -18.48
CA ILE A 71 -35.42 16.23 -18.90
C ILE A 71 -34.46 16.88 -17.89
N GLY A 72 -33.53 16.06 -17.38
CA GLY A 72 -32.55 16.48 -16.39
C GLY A 72 -32.92 16.15 -14.94
N THR A 73 -34.05 15.47 -14.69
CA THR A 73 -34.34 14.94 -13.35
C THR A 73 -33.21 14.01 -12.90
N LYS A 74 -32.55 14.39 -11.80
CA LYS A 74 -31.51 13.58 -11.16
C LYS A 74 -32.19 12.38 -10.50
N VAL A 75 -31.82 11.18 -10.94
CA VAL A 75 -32.37 9.93 -10.42
C VAL A 75 -31.65 9.51 -9.15
N THR A 76 -30.32 9.46 -9.19
CA THR A 76 -29.51 9.09 -8.04
C THR A 76 -28.11 9.70 -8.11
N GLN A 77 -27.37 9.60 -7.01
CA GLN A 77 -25.95 9.83 -6.97
C GLN A 77 -25.31 8.69 -6.18
N VAL A 78 -24.43 7.94 -6.84
CA VAL A 78 -23.67 6.88 -6.18
C VAL A 78 -22.36 7.44 -5.66
N ASN A 79 -21.93 6.93 -4.51
CA ASN A 79 -20.62 7.20 -3.94
C ASN A 79 -19.91 5.87 -3.73
N ALA A 80 -18.59 5.85 -3.93
CA ALA A 80 -17.75 4.70 -3.61
C ALA A 80 -16.50 5.15 -2.87
N ILE A 81 -15.94 4.23 -2.09
CA ILE A 81 -14.72 4.43 -1.32
C ILE A 81 -13.68 3.45 -1.86
N ASP A 82 -12.55 4.00 -2.29
CA ASP A 82 -11.33 3.25 -2.55
C ASP A 82 -10.43 3.31 -1.31
N LYS A 83 -9.78 2.21 -0.97
CA LYS A 83 -8.94 2.09 0.23
C LYS A 83 -7.46 2.26 -0.05
N ASP A 84 -7.04 2.33 -1.32
CA ASP A 84 -5.67 2.63 -1.68
C ASP A 84 -5.19 3.90 -0.95
N GLY A 85 -3.91 3.95 -0.63
CA GLY A 85 -3.42 4.97 0.27
C GLY A 85 -3.11 6.34 -0.36
N THR A 86 -2.85 6.41 -1.67
CA THR A 86 -2.37 7.62 -2.34
C THR A 86 -3.03 7.90 -3.69
N PHE A 87 -2.93 9.14 -4.16
CA PHE A 87 -3.37 9.52 -5.50
C PHE A 87 -2.38 8.99 -6.56
N PRO A 88 -2.84 8.48 -7.72
CA PRO A 88 -4.24 8.42 -8.17
C PRO A 88 -4.98 7.13 -7.76
N ASN A 89 -4.31 6.20 -7.09
CA ASN A 89 -4.85 4.87 -6.79
C ASN A 89 -6.14 4.96 -5.97
N ASN A 90 -6.23 5.93 -5.06
CA ASN A 90 -7.38 6.11 -4.17
C ASN A 90 -8.55 6.93 -4.75
N GLN A 91 -8.62 7.10 -6.08
CA GLN A 91 -9.68 7.88 -6.71
C GLN A 91 -10.72 7.04 -7.46
N VAL A 92 -11.98 7.30 -7.16
CA VAL A 92 -13.12 6.86 -7.96
C VAL A 92 -13.47 7.93 -8.98
N THR A 93 -13.24 7.67 -10.26
CA THR A 93 -13.61 8.60 -11.35
C THR A 93 -15.00 8.29 -11.91
N ASN A 94 -15.79 9.34 -12.17
CA ASN A 94 -17.10 9.28 -12.85
C ASN A 94 -16.98 9.19 -14.37
#